data_AF-A0A1H2QV99-F1
#
_entry.id   AF-A0A1H2QV99-F1
#
_cell.length_a   1.000
_cell.length_b   1.000
_cell.length_c   1.000
_cell.angle_alpha   90.00
_cell.angle_beta   90.00
_cell.angle_gamma   90.00
#
_symmetry.space_group_name_H-M   'P 1'
#
loop_
_entity.id
_entity.type
_entity.pdbx_description
1 polymer ?
#
loop_
_entity_poly.entity_id
_entity_poly.type
_entity_poly.pdbx_seq_one_letter_code
_entity_poly.pdbx_strand_id
1 'polypeptide(L)'
;MNREQIKKEYQENFRELRKTLNSWELIPGAPKDEFDGLNHQILSNLYNGADLEKITRVLESELSVTYGLYNDEFGADEMTSEIIEWWNLKLAERIQ
;
A
#
# COMPACT_ATOMS: atom_id res chain seq x y z
N MET A 1 6.71 20.76 7.97
CA MET A 1 7.01 20.62 6.53
C MET A 1 6.13 21.58 5.74
N ASN A 2 6.64 22.16 4.66
CA ASN A 2 5.82 22.97 3.76
C ASN A 2 5.01 22.07 2.79
N ARG A 3 4.04 22.67 2.08
CA ARG A 3 3.13 21.94 1.18
C ARG A 3 3.86 21.19 0.06
N GLU A 4 4.92 21.76 -0.50
CA GLU A 4 5.70 21.13 -1.57
C GLU A 4 6.48 19.92 -1.06
N GLN A 5 7.03 19.99 0.14
CA GLN A 5 7.71 18.85 0.79
C GLN A 5 6.73 17.70 1.06
N ILE A 6 5.53 17.99 1.56
CA ILE A 6 4.49 16.97 1.79
C ILE A 6 4.08 16.30 0.48
N LYS A 7 3.90 17.09 -0.57
CA LYS A 7 3.54 16.57 -1.91
C LYS A 7 4.65 15.69 -2.48
N LYS A 8 5.91 16.10 -2.34
CA LYS A 8 7.06 15.33 -2.80
C LYS A 8 7.18 14.00 -2.04
N GLU A 9 7.09 14.04 -0.72
CA GLU A 9 7.12 12.84 0.14
C GLU A 9 6.00 11.87 -0.26
N TYR A 10 4.77 12.37 -0.42
CA TYR A 10 3.64 11.55 -0.85
C TYR A 10 3.90 10.88 -2.21
N GLN A 11 4.46 11.61 -3.18
CA GLN A 11 4.78 11.07 -4.50
C GLN A 11 5.90 10.02 -4.46
N GLU A 12 6.89 10.21 -3.60
CA GLU A 12 7.96 9.23 -3.38
C GLU A 12 7.40 7.95 -2.75
N ASN A 13 6.62 8.09 -1.68
CA ASN A 13 5.95 6.97 -1.00
C ASN A 13 4.99 6.23 -1.94
N PHE A 14 4.24 6.95 -2.77
CA PHE A 14 3.39 6.35 -3.81
C PHE A 14 4.18 5.49 -4.79
N ARG A 15 5.33 5.99 -5.27
CA ARG A 15 6.17 5.23 -6.21
C ARG A 15 6.81 4.01 -5.58
N GLU A 16 7.18 4.10 -4.31
CA GLU A 16 7.75 2.97 -3.58
C GLU A 16 6.70 1.89 -3.31
N LEU A 17 5.56 2.25 -2.70
CA LEU A 17 4.50 1.28 -2.43
C LEU A 17 3.99 0.64 -3.73
N ARG A 18 3.89 1.40 -4.83
CA ARG A 18 3.53 0.85 -6.14
C ARG A 18 4.45 -0.28 -6.58
N LYS A 19 5.76 -0.20 -6.30
CA LYS A 19 6.71 -1.26 -6.66
C LYS A 19 6.44 -2.52 -5.86
N THR A 20 6.19 -2.38 -4.56
CA THR A 20 5.80 -3.49 -3.68
C THR A 20 4.53 -4.16 -4.20
N LEU A 21 3.45 -3.41 -4.43
CA LEU A 21 2.19 -3.96 -4.93
C LEU A 21 2.36 -4.72 -6.27
N ASN A 22 3.13 -4.16 -7.21
CA ASN A 22 3.37 -4.80 -8.50
C ASN A 22 4.28 -6.04 -8.39
N SER A 23 5.15 -6.12 -7.37
CA SER A 23 6.06 -7.26 -7.20
C SER A 23 5.39 -8.53 -6.68
N TRP A 24 4.17 -8.40 -6.16
CA TRP A 24 3.37 -9.55 -5.72
C TRP A 24 2.77 -10.35 -6.88
N GLU A 25 2.85 -9.83 -8.13
CA GLU A 25 2.39 -10.50 -9.35
C GLU A 25 0.96 -11.08 -9.27
N LEU A 26 0.09 -10.44 -8.48
CA LEU A 26 -1.30 -10.89 -8.21
C LEU A 26 -2.13 -11.07 -9.49
N ILE A 27 -1.86 -10.26 -10.51
CA ILE A 27 -2.52 -10.36 -11.82
C ILE A 27 -1.41 -10.40 -12.90
N PRO A 28 -1.04 -11.58 -13.40
CA PRO A 28 0.00 -11.72 -14.41
C PRO A 28 -0.30 -10.93 -15.69
N GLY A 29 0.65 -10.13 -16.14
CA GLY A 29 0.52 -9.32 -17.35
C GLY A 29 -0.32 -8.04 -17.17
N ALA A 30 -0.75 -7.71 -15.95
CA ALA A 30 -1.43 -6.47 -15.67
C ALA A 30 -0.55 -5.23 -15.97
N PRO A 31 -1.17 -4.10 -16.38
CA PRO A 31 -0.48 -2.82 -16.48
C PRO A 31 0.17 -2.41 -15.16
N LYS A 32 1.27 -1.65 -15.22
CA LYS A 32 1.99 -1.22 -14.00
C LYS A 32 1.16 -0.32 -13.08
N ASP A 33 0.12 0.32 -13.60
CA ASP A 33 -0.81 1.21 -12.90
C ASP A 33 -2.06 0.49 -12.39
N GLU A 34 -2.19 -0.81 -12.62
CA GLU A 34 -3.36 -1.60 -12.19
C GLU A 34 -3.68 -1.40 -10.69
N PHE A 35 -2.64 -1.34 -9.86
CA PHE A 35 -2.77 -1.19 -8.41
C PHE A 35 -2.69 0.27 -7.91
N ASP A 36 -2.74 1.29 -8.79
CA ASP A 36 -2.66 2.70 -8.36
C ASP A 36 -3.83 3.11 -7.45
N GLY A 37 -5.01 2.53 -7.65
CA GLY A 37 -6.18 2.71 -6.79
C GLY A 37 -5.95 2.19 -5.38
N LEU A 38 -5.59 0.91 -5.26
CA LEU A 38 -5.23 0.26 -4.00
C LEU A 38 -4.08 1.00 -3.29
N ASN A 39 -3.05 1.38 -4.02
CA ASN A 39 -1.91 2.17 -3.52
C ASN A 39 -2.37 3.47 -2.86
N HIS A 40 -3.23 4.23 -3.54
CA HIS A 40 -3.78 5.47 -3.01
C HIS A 40 -4.57 5.23 -1.72
N GLN A 41 -5.42 4.20 -1.69
CA GLN A 41 -6.22 3.88 -0.52
C GLN A 41 -5.36 3.49 0.69
N ILE A 42 -4.37 2.61 0.50
CA ILE A 42 -3.44 2.19 1.56
C ILE A 42 -2.70 3.40 2.11
N LEU A 43 -2.07 4.20 1.25
CA LEU A 43 -1.33 5.39 1.70
C LEU A 43 -2.22 6.38 2.43
N SER A 44 -3.41 6.66 1.92
CA SER A 44 -4.36 7.55 2.59
C SER A 44 -4.68 7.06 4.00
N ASN A 45 -4.90 5.76 4.19
CA ASN A 45 -5.14 5.19 5.53
C ASN A 45 -3.89 5.28 6.43
N LEU A 46 -2.70 4.96 5.92
CA LEU A 46 -1.44 5.05 6.68
C LEU A 46 -1.14 6.47 7.15
N TYR A 47 -1.31 7.47 6.28
CA TYR A 47 -1.16 8.88 6.65
C TYR A 47 -2.18 9.35 7.70
N ASN A 48 -3.33 8.68 7.79
CA ASN A 48 -4.36 8.92 8.79
C ASN A 48 -4.18 8.08 10.07
N GLY A 49 -3.07 7.33 10.20
CA GLY A 49 -2.76 6.56 11.40
C GLY A 49 -3.50 5.23 11.51
N ALA A 50 -3.88 4.64 10.37
CA ALA A 50 -4.44 3.29 10.34
C ALA A 50 -3.46 2.26 10.92
N ASP A 51 -4.01 1.28 11.63
CA ASP A 51 -3.29 0.13 12.18
C ASP A 51 -3.30 -1.06 11.21
N LEU A 52 -2.61 -2.13 11.61
CA LEU A 52 -2.49 -3.37 10.83
C LEU A 52 -3.87 -3.92 10.44
N GLU A 53 -4.80 -4.05 11.40
CA GLU A 53 -6.14 -4.57 11.15
C GLU A 53 -6.91 -3.73 10.11
N LYS A 54 -6.78 -2.41 10.17
CA LYS A 54 -7.41 -1.52 9.19
C LYS A 54 -6.82 -1.70 7.80
N ILE A 55 -5.49 -1.85 7.67
CA ILE A 55 -4.84 -2.05 6.37
C ILE A 55 -5.18 -3.43 5.80
N THR A 56 -5.18 -4.49 6.62
CA THR A 56 -5.60 -5.84 6.18
C THR A 56 -6.99 -5.80 5.56
N ARG A 57 -7.96 -5.17 6.24
CA ARG A 57 -9.33 -5.04 5.72
C ARG A 57 -9.43 -4.27 4.41
N VAL A 58 -8.64 -3.21 4.24
CA VAL A 58 -8.60 -2.45 2.98
C VAL A 58 -8.06 -3.33 1.86
N LEU A 59 -6.98 -4.05 2.12
CA LEU A 59 -6.34 -4.94 1.15
C LEU A 59 -7.26 -6.09 0.76
N GLU A 60 -7.85 -6.80 1.73
CA GLU A 60 -8.82 -7.87 1.47
C GLU A 60 -10.03 -7.36 0.68
N SER A 61 -10.62 -6.23 1.10
CA SER A 61 -11.80 -5.69 0.44
C SER A 61 -11.49 -5.30 -1.00
N GLU A 62 -10.39 -4.62 -1.26
CA GLU A 62 -10.08 -4.16 -2.61
C GLU A 62 -9.70 -5.35 -3.51
N LEU A 63 -8.83 -6.26 -3.04
CA LEU A 63 -8.41 -7.44 -3.82
C LEU A 63 -9.57 -8.38 -4.14
N SER A 64 -10.50 -8.58 -3.21
CA SER A 64 -11.66 -9.45 -3.45
C SER A 64 -12.79 -8.76 -4.22
N VAL A 65 -13.18 -7.54 -3.84
CA VAL A 65 -14.36 -6.88 -4.40
C VAL A 65 -14.03 -6.18 -5.72
N THR A 66 -12.91 -5.47 -5.78
CA THR A 66 -12.54 -4.65 -6.94
C THR A 66 -11.76 -5.48 -7.97
N TYR A 67 -10.79 -6.27 -7.51
CA TYR A 67 -9.94 -7.09 -8.40
C TYR A 67 -10.47 -8.51 -8.61
N GLY A 68 -11.45 -8.97 -7.84
CA GLY A 68 -12.13 -10.25 -8.05
C GLY A 68 -11.31 -11.48 -7.64
N LEU A 69 -10.25 -11.30 -6.83
CA LEU A 69 -9.43 -12.39 -6.32
C LEU A 69 -10.14 -13.13 -5.18
N TYR A 70 -9.96 -14.44 -5.11
CA TYR A 70 -10.38 -15.24 -3.96
C TYR A 70 -9.38 -15.09 -2.81
N ASN A 71 -9.86 -15.19 -1.56
CA ASN A 71 -9.02 -15.00 -0.37
C ASN A 71 -7.89 -16.03 -0.23
N ASP A 72 -7.94 -17.14 -0.97
CA ASP A 72 -6.88 -18.15 -1.02
C ASP A 72 -5.83 -17.86 -2.12
N GLU A 73 -6.04 -16.85 -2.96
CA GLU A 73 -5.12 -16.41 -4.01
C GLU A 73 -4.12 -15.35 -3.53
N PHE A 74 -4.27 -14.84 -2.30
CA PHE A 74 -3.38 -13.84 -1.73
C PHE A 74 -3.22 -13.99 -0.21
N GLY A 75 -2.05 -13.61 0.31
CA GLY A 75 -1.73 -13.62 1.74
C GLY A 75 -1.94 -12.26 2.37
N ALA A 76 -3.18 -11.95 2.76
CA ALA A 76 -3.55 -10.61 3.24
C ALA A 76 -2.72 -10.15 4.46
N ASP A 77 -2.47 -11.08 5.39
CA ASP A 77 -1.72 -10.82 6.61
C ASP A 77 -0.23 -10.58 6.32
N GLU A 78 0.38 -11.40 5.45
CA GLU A 78 1.78 -11.25 5.05
C GLU A 78 1.99 -9.94 4.28
N MET A 79 1.12 -9.66 3.30
CA MET A 79 1.17 -8.43 2.48
C MET A 79 0.98 -7.19 3.35
N THR A 80 0.06 -7.24 4.32
CA THR A 80 -0.15 -6.13 5.25
C THR A 80 1.05 -5.94 6.16
N SER A 81 1.65 -7.02 6.65
CA SER A 81 2.86 -6.95 7.49
C SER A 81 4.01 -6.28 6.74
N GLU A 82 4.22 -6.61 5.46
CA GLU A 82 5.22 -5.96 4.60
C GLU A 82 4.95 -4.46 4.43
N ILE A 83 3.69 -4.07 4.19
CA ILE A 83 3.29 -2.65 4.10
C ILE A 83 3.58 -1.90 5.40
N ILE A 84 3.19 -2.46 6.54
CA ILE A 84 3.35 -1.83 7.85
C ILE A 84 4.82 -1.72 8.23
N GLU A 85 5.63 -2.74 7.94
CA GLU A 85 7.09 -2.69 8.15
C GLU A 85 7.72 -1.57 7.31
N TRP A 86 7.41 -1.51 6.02
CA TRP A 86 7.86 -0.43 5.14
C TRP A 86 7.46 0.95 5.67
N TRP A 87 6.21 1.12 6.10
CA TRP A 87 5.73 2.39 6.65
C TRP A 87 6.45 2.79 7.94
N ASN A 88 6.68 1.85 8.85
CA ASN A 88 7.40 2.09 10.10
C ASN A 88 8.84 2.54 9.85
N LEU A 89 9.52 1.98 8.83
CA LEU A 89 10.84 2.43 8.41
C LEU A 89 10.80 3.90 7.95
N LYS A 90 9.80 4.29 7.15
CA LYS A 90 9.60 5.70 6.75
C LYS A 90 9.37 6.63 7.93
N LEU A 91 8.59 6.21 8.91
CA LEU A 91 8.37 7.00 10.12
C LEU A 91 9.66 7.16 10.93
N ALA A 92 10.48 6.11 11.02
CA ALA A 92 11.76 6.16 11.72
C ALA A 92 12.76 7.12 11.04
N GLU A 93 12.82 7.12 9.70
CA GLU A 93 13.66 8.03 8.90
C GLU A 93 13.28 9.52 9.11
N ARG A 94 12.02 9.82 9.44
CA ARG A 94 11.54 11.19 9.68
C ARG A 94 11.91 11.77 11.05
N ILE A 95 12.31 10.91 12.00
CA ILE A 95 12.65 11.29 13.38
C ILE A 95 14.16 11.56 13.53
N GLN A 96 14.97 11.15 12.55
CA GLN A 96 16.41 11.45 12.46
C GLN A 96 16.68 12.83 11.86
#